data_AF-A0A6P3VNU3-F1
#
_entry.id   AF-A0A6P3VNU3-F1
#
_cell.length_a   1.000
_cell.length_b   1.000
_cell.length_c   1.000
_cell.angle_alpha   90.00
_cell.angle_beta   90.00
_cell.angle_gamma   90.00
#
_symmetry.space_group_name_H-M   'P 1'
#
loop_
_entity.id
_entity.type
_entity.pdbx_description
1 polymer ?
#
loop_
_entity_poly.entity_id
_entity_poly.type
_entity_poly.pdbx_seq_one_letter_code
_entity_poly.pdbx_strand_id
1 'polypeptide(L)'
;MGEVRKLHKKLRQIENLEIKASLTTEERVKVSKKVELRARLAELLLQLSGPQQTQSIVGDESEKMKRQVVDSPEVPPAQSPAPKMPRAAAPETGRGQAEEESEEEPASPDIPASTETSSRQQQESEFSSLKASWEATKFRLRTLEGHSDIITCVVAVDNLVISGSRDTTVKVWHVPTATEQRNLGGHTGGVTALCAPPPEYCRKMARFLDLSEKERFILSGAGDCCVRIWVLSSGQCVKSIYTFNAVTALCFIPEGHGYIITGSDAGKVQAWSWQSMENCQSVNAHEEAVTALQSQGPLVFSGSADGSLCVWEVHPSHRNPLQRLQQWGPSVTGCGGTQAGRGGSHRGHLALSPRGDRVFMASGKASVRVLNWRTGTVSRLTNHSSTAGVTDCINQIPGLLIGSCFDLATGESTLNLFTLPHCRYLVSLISPEAPRILCFSTWCTSSGDHRWVTGGRELTVWEQLPSKTKQKGDVAVKRDIRLDSSLMESEEDSDGEVDGDSDDYSEEDSTPQDAPDTEGVANSSWLRCILQ
;
A
#
# COMPACT_ATOMS: atom_id res chain seq x y z
N MET A 1 9.18 39.03 21.85
CA MET A 1 9.04 37.65 22.43
C MET A 1 7.90 37.48 23.45
N GLY A 2 7.78 38.29 24.50
CA GLY A 2 6.75 38.07 25.55
C GLY A 2 5.29 38.07 25.03
N GLU A 3 4.95 39.01 24.14
CA GLU A 3 3.60 39.09 23.56
C GLU A 3 3.29 37.96 22.58
N VAL A 4 4.26 37.55 21.76
CA VAL A 4 4.18 36.39 20.87
C VAL A 4 3.79 35.13 21.64
N ARG A 5 4.39 34.90 22.84
CA ARG A 5 4.01 33.76 23.71
C ARG A 5 2.59 33.91 24.28
N LYS A 6 2.16 35.12 24.65
CA LYS A 6 0.78 35.39 25.11
C LYS A 6 -0.26 35.16 24.01
N LEU A 7 0.03 35.57 22.78
CA LEU A 7 -0.84 35.35 21.61
C LEU A 7 -0.97 33.86 21.28
N HIS A 8 0.13 33.10 21.21
CA HIS A 8 0.09 31.64 21.01
C HIS A 8 -0.69 30.90 22.11
N LYS A 9 -0.64 31.38 23.36
CA LYS A 9 -1.44 30.78 24.46
C LYS A 9 -2.94 31.08 24.29
N LYS A 10 -3.31 32.31 23.89
CA LYS A 10 -4.69 32.67 23.59
C LYS A 10 -5.25 31.89 22.39
N LEU A 11 -4.45 31.70 21.33
CA LEU A 11 -4.88 30.96 20.14
C LEU A 11 -5.20 29.49 20.46
N ARG A 12 -4.30 28.79 21.18
CA ARG A 12 -4.57 27.41 21.65
C ARG A 12 -5.80 27.33 22.56
N GLN A 13 -6.04 28.35 23.37
CA GLN A 13 -7.23 28.39 24.24
C GLN A 13 -8.53 28.62 23.44
N ILE A 14 -8.48 29.30 22.29
CA ILE A 14 -9.62 29.45 21.37
C ILE A 14 -9.84 28.15 20.59
N GLU A 15 -8.78 27.52 20.10
CA GLU A 15 -8.86 26.24 19.38
C GLU A 15 -9.45 25.11 20.26
N ASN A 16 -9.12 25.10 21.56
CA ASN A 16 -9.76 24.18 22.52
C ASN A 16 -11.24 24.50 22.83
N LEU A 17 -11.75 25.70 22.50
CA LEU A 17 -13.17 26.05 22.66
C LEU A 17 -13.98 25.65 21.43
N GLU A 18 -13.40 25.72 20.22
CA GLU A 18 -14.05 25.28 18.97
C GLU A 18 -14.37 23.78 18.95
N ILE A 19 -13.70 22.97 19.76
CA ILE A 19 -13.93 21.52 19.91
C ILE A 19 -15.25 21.21 20.66
N LYS A 20 -15.86 22.19 21.36
CA LYS A 20 -17.11 21.97 22.10
C LYS A 20 -18.34 22.22 21.21
N ALA A 21 -19.21 21.21 21.09
CA ALA A 21 -20.39 21.23 20.22
C ALA A 21 -21.43 22.34 20.53
N SER A 22 -21.41 22.95 21.72
CA SER A 22 -22.33 24.01 22.14
C SER A 22 -21.61 25.20 22.80
N LEU A 23 -21.03 26.08 21.99
CA LEU A 23 -20.39 27.32 22.48
C LEU A 23 -21.42 28.36 22.94
N THR A 24 -21.15 29.03 24.07
CA THR A 24 -21.92 30.20 24.51
C THR A 24 -21.73 31.39 23.56
N THR A 25 -22.58 32.42 23.67
CA THR A 25 -22.50 33.63 22.84
C THR A 25 -21.19 34.39 23.04
N GLU A 26 -20.69 34.48 24.27
CA GLU A 26 -19.39 35.09 24.56
C GLU A 26 -18.20 34.29 24.00
N GLU A 27 -18.29 32.95 23.97
CA GLU A 27 -17.24 32.10 23.40
C GLU A 27 -17.19 32.22 21.88
N ARG A 28 -18.35 32.34 21.21
CA ARG A 28 -18.40 32.66 19.77
C ARG A 28 -17.74 34.02 19.43
N VAL A 29 -17.88 35.03 20.29
CA VAL A 29 -17.18 36.32 20.14
C VAL A 29 -15.67 36.23 20.42
N LYS A 30 -15.22 35.23 21.19
CA LYS A 30 -13.78 34.93 21.37
C LYS A 30 -13.21 34.18 20.16
N VAL A 31 -13.99 33.26 19.56
CA VAL A 31 -13.65 32.54 18.33
C VAL A 31 -13.57 33.46 17.12
N SER A 32 -14.52 34.39 16.93
CA SER A 32 -14.50 35.30 15.76
C SER A 32 -13.25 36.19 15.68
N LYS A 33 -12.62 36.50 16.83
CA LYS A 33 -11.36 37.28 16.91
C LYS A 33 -10.10 36.47 16.56
N LYS A 34 -10.21 35.17 16.27
CA LYS A 34 -9.08 34.28 15.90
C LYS A 34 -8.32 34.78 14.67
N VAL A 35 -9.03 35.31 13.66
CA VAL A 35 -8.41 35.83 12.42
C VAL A 35 -7.58 37.08 12.70
N GLU A 36 -8.12 38.03 13.46
CA GLU A 36 -7.43 39.26 13.90
C GLU A 36 -6.17 38.93 14.73
N LEU A 37 -6.28 37.97 15.66
CA LEU A 37 -5.14 37.52 16.48
C LEU A 37 -4.06 36.79 15.68
N ARG A 38 -4.43 36.03 14.62
CA ARG A 38 -3.46 35.41 13.70
C ARG A 38 -2.75 36.47 12.84
N ALA A 39 -3.48 37.46 12.31
CA ALA A 39 -2.89 38.56 11.54
C ALA A 39 -1.87 39.36 12.38
N ARG A 40 -2.26 39.78 13.59
CA ARG A 40 -1.37 40.51 14.51
C ARG A 40 -0.17 39.69 14.98
N LEU A 41 -0.30 38.37 15.06
CA LEU A 41 0.82 37.47 15.36
C LEU A 41 1.81 37.40 14.19
N ALA A 42 1.33 37.30 12.95
CA ALA A 42 2.16 37.31 11.74
C ALA A 42 2.91 38.64 11.59
N GLU A 43 2.23 39.77 11.82
CA GLU A 43 2.84 41.10 11.79
C GLU A 43 3.97 41.25 12.84
N LEU A 44 3.75 40.81 14.08
CA LEU A 44 4.78 40.83 15.12
C LEU A 44 5.97 39.90 14.83
N LEU A 45 5.76 38.79 14.13
CA LEU A 45 6.84 37.92 13.67
C LEU A 45 7.64 38.58 12.54
N LEU A 46 6.97 39.28 11.62
CA LEU A 46 7.60 40.04 10.54
C LEU A 46 8.42 41.24 11.06
N GLN A 47 7.93 41.94 12.09
CA GLN A 47 8.66 43.01 12.76
C GLN A 47 9.87 42.52 13.56
N LEU A 48 9.85 41.26 14.04
CA LEU A 48 11.01 40.63 14.68
C LEU A 48 12.07 40.17 13.66
N SER A 49 11.72 40.03 12.38
CA SER A 49 12.66 39.82 11.26
C SER A 49 13.10 41.13 10.62
N GLY A 50 13.77 41.99 11.41
CA GLY A 50 14.46 43.20 10.91
C GLY A 50 15.67 42.87 10.02
N PRO A 51 16.12 43.79 9.15
CA PRO A 51 16.94 43.45 7.99
C PRO A 51 18.41 43.22 8.32
N GLN A 52 18.98 42.12 7.83
CA GLN A 52 20.42 42.04 7.58
C GLN A 52 20.71 42.49 6.14
N GLN A 53 21.56 43.51 6.04
CA GLN A 53 22.12 43.97 4.78
C GLN A 53 23.19 43.00 4.29
N THR A 54 23.24 42.76 2.98
CA THR A 54 24.50 42.87 2.23
C THR A 54 24.21 43.54 0.90
N GLN A 55 25.04 44.53 0.57
CA GLN A 55 24.82 45.46 -0.54
C GLN A 55 25.28 44.87 -1.88
N SER A 56 24.45 45.12 -2.89
CA SER A 56 24.78 45.55 -4.26
C SER A 56 26.18 45.29 -4.84
N ILE A 57 26.21 44.86 -6.10
CA ILE A 57 26.74 45.67 -7.21
C ILE A 57 25.82 45.48 -8.41
N VAL A 58 25.36 46.58 -9.00
CA VAL A 58 24.80 46.62 -10.36
C VAL A 58 25.95 47.01 -11.28
N GLY A 59 26.15 46.25 -12.36
CA GLY A 59 27.12 46.54 -13.40
C GLY A 59 26.48 46.24 -14.75
N ASP A 60 26.11 47.29 -15.46
CA ASP A 60 25.48 47.24 -16.78
C ASP A 60 26.52 47.66 -17.82
N GLU A 61 26.95 46.73 -18.69
CA GLU A 61 27.59 47.07 -19.97
C GLU A 61 27.31 45.99 -21.03
N SER A 62 26.96 46.47 -22.22
CA SER A 62 26.82 45.69 -23.44
C SER A 62 28.16 45.43 -24.13
N GLU A 63 28.37 44.26 -24.75
CA GLU A 63 28.75 44.15 -26.18
C GLU A 63 29.04 42.73 -26.73
N LYS A 64 28.78 42.59 -28.04
CA LYS A 64 29.50 41.75 -29.04
C LYS A 64 29.60 40.23 -28.88
N MET A 65 28.56 39.60 -29.42
CA MET A 65 28.63 38.51 -30.42
C MET A 65 30.01 38.25 -31.07
N LYS A 66 30.50 37.00 -31.03
CA LYS A 66 31.38 36.44 -32.06
C LYS A 66 31.22 34.91 -32.21
N ARG A 67 30.83 34.49 -33.41
CA ARG A 67 31.03 33.11 -33.90
C ARG A 67 32.54 32.81 -33.98
N GLN A 68 32.93 31.59 -33.69
CA GLN A 68 34.02 30.97 -34.44
C GLN A 68 33.73 29.48 -34.70
N VAL A 69 33.65 29.16 -35.99
CA VAL A 69 33.65 27.80 -36.52
C VAL A 69 35.08 27.51 -36.94
N VAL A 70 35.61 26.34 -36.55
CA VAL A 70 36.73 25.68 -37.23
C VAL A 70 36.35 24.20 -37.37
N ASP A 71 36.76 23.60 -38.48
CA ASP A 71 36.14 22.43 -39.08
C ASP A 71 37.20 21.33 -39.37
N SER A 72 36.83 20.08 -39.09
CA SER A 72 37.41 18.82 -39.64
C SER A 72 38.88 18.45 -39.34
N PRO A 73 39.34 17.19 -39.58
CA PRO A 73 38.65 16.00 -40.14
C PRO A 73 38.76 14.66 -39.35
N GLU A 74 38.10 13.63 -39.92
CA GLU A 74 38.19 12.13 -39.83
C GLU A 74 39.45 11.43 -39.20
N VAL A 75 39.44 10.15 -38.77
CA VAL A 75 38.55 8.95 -38.98
C VAL A 75 38.66 7.96 -37.77
N PRO A 76 37.78 6.94 -37.55
CA PRO A 76 37.74 6.15 -36.32
C PRO A 76 38.46 4.76 -36.38
N PRO A 77 38.71 4.10 -35.24
CA PRO A 77 39.10 2.69 -35.17
C PRO A 77 38.02 1.74 -34.61
N ALA A 78 37.66 0.76 -35.43
CA ALA A 78 37.41 -0.67 -35.16
C ALA A 78 36.74 -1.17 -33.85
N GLN A 79 35.66 -1.93 -34.04
CA GLN A 79 35.07 -2.88 -33.09
C GLN A 79 35.91 -4.17 -32.96
N SER A 80 35.78 -4.91 -31.84
CA SER A 80 35.74 -6.40 -31.74
C SER A 80 35.77 -6.86 -30.25
N PRO A 81 35.52 -8.14 -29.91
CA PRO A 81 34.22 -8.80 -30.09
C PRO A 81 33.73 -9.58 -28.84
N ALA A 82 32.48 -10.04 -28.86
CA ALA A 82 31.89 -10.91 -27.82
C ALA A 82 32.37 -12.38 -27.90
N PRO A 83 32.38 -13.13 -26.79
CA PRO A 83 32.74 -14.55 -26.78
C PRO A 83 31.59 -15.45 -27.28
N LYS A 84 31.93 -16.53 -28.00
CA LYS A 84 30.99 -17.57 -28.48
C LYS A 84 31.05 -18.82 -27.60
N MET A 85 29.88 -19.43 -27.36
CA MET A 85 29.78 -20.81 -26.89
C MET A 85 30.13 -21.81 -28.02
N PRO A 86 30.73 -22.97 -27.71
CA PRO A 86 30.97 -24.03 -28.68
C PRO A 86 29.74 -24.92 -28.90
N ARG A 87 29.60 -25.46 -30.12
CA ARG A 87 28.60 -26.45 -30.53
C ARG A 87 29.34 -27.68 -31.07
N ALA A 88 28.98 -28.86 -30.58
CA ALA A 88 29.33 -30.17 -31.16
C ALA A 88 28.00 -30.89 -31.46
N ALA A 89 27.66 -31.21 -32.71
CA ALA A 89 28.19 -32.29 -33.56
C ALA A 89 27.47 -33.62 -33.26
N ALA A 90 26.64 -34.04 -34.22
CA ALA A 90 25.98 -35.36 -34.25
C ALA A 90 26.79 -36.32 -35.14
N PRO A 91 26.53 -37.63 -35.04
CA PRO A 91 26.67 -38.54 -36.17
C PRO A 91 25.38 -39.31 -36.50
N GLU A 92 25.48 -40.18 -37.51
CA GLU A 92 24.39 -40.56 -38.41
C GLU A 92 23.62 -41.85 -38.06
N THR A 93 22.60 -42.11 -38.89
CA THR A 93 21.66 -43.23 -38.86
C THR A 93 22.26 -44.59 -39.21
N GLY A 94 21.79 -45.65 -38.55
CA GLY A 94 21.91 -47.04 -39.00
C GLY A 94 20.55 -47.75 -38.97
N ARG A 95 20.20 -48.50 -40.03
CA ARG A 95 18.99 -49.33 -40.10
C ARG A 95 19.25 -50.72 -39.50
N GLY A 96 18.32 -51.23 -38.69
CA GLY A 96 18.29 -52.60 -38.19
C GLY A 96 16.86 -53.04 -37.89
N GLN A 97 16.52 -54.28 -38.24
CA GLN A 97 15.17 -54.85 -38.30
C GLN A 97 14.43 -54.95 -36.95
N ALA A 98 13.11 -55.18 -37.02
CA ALA A 98 12.23 -55.36 -35.88
C ALA A 98 12.17 -56.82 -35.40
N GLU A 99 12.17 -57.02 -34.09
CA GLU A 99 11.61 -58.18 -33.40
C GLU A 99 10.74 -57.67 -32.23
N GLU A 100 9.66 -58.38 -31.91
CA GLU A 100 8.69 -57.99 -30.87
C GLU A 100 9.15 -58.48 -29.50
N GLU A 101 9.49 -57.57 -28.58
CA GLU A 101 9.52 -57.86 -27.14
C GLU A 101 8.75 -56.77 -26.38
N SER A 102 8.04 -57.18 -25.32
CA SER A 102 7.10 -56.35 -24.57
C SER A 102 7.81 -55.45 -23.55
N GLU A 103 7.73 -54.13 -23.71
CA GLU A 103 8.19 -53.17 -22.70
C GLU A 103 7.12 -52.96 -21.61
N GLU A 104 7.49 -53.22 -20.35
CA GLU A 104 6.78 -52.76 -19.16
C GLU A 104 7.01 -51.25 -18.97
N GLU A 105 6.02 -50.54 -18.40
CA GLU A 105 6.20 -49.13 -18.04
C GLU A 105 7.33 -48.95 -17.00
N PRO A 106 8.23 -47.96 -17.16
CA PRO A 106 9.18 -47.62 -16.10
C PRO A 106 8.42 -46.94 -14.94
N ALA A 107 8.20 -47.70 -13.87
CA ALA A 107 7.58 -47.23 -12.66
C ALA A 107 8.27 -45.97 -12.09
N SER A 108 7.47 -45.09 -11.49
CA SER A 108 7.95 -43.92 -10.75
C SER A 108 8.97 -44.31 -9.67
N PRO A 109 10.01 -43.49 -9.41
CA PRO A 109 10.96 -43.78 -8.34
C PRO A 109 10.26 -43.64 -6.98
N ASP A 110 9.97 -44.76 -6.33
CA ASP A 110 9.46 -44.81 -4.96
C ASP A 110 10.44 -44.12 -4.00
N ILE A 111 10.06 -42.93 -3.52
CA ILE A 111 10.75 -42.27 -2.42
C ILE A 111 10.42 -43.07 -1.15
N PRO A 112 11.41 -43.66 -0.46
CA PRO A 112 11.13 -44.50 0.69
C PRO A 112 10.51 -43.66 1.82
N ALA A 113 9.37 -44.08 2.35
CA ALA A 113 8.58 -43.33 3.35
C ALA A 113 9.34 -42.92 4.63
N SER A 114 10.47 -43.56 4.92
CA SER A 114 11.42 -43.16 5.97
C SER A 114 12.11 -41.80 5.69
N THR A 115 12.26 -41.41 4.42
CA THR A 115 12.86 -40.12 4.02
C THR A 115 11.84 -38.97 4.05
N GLU A 116 10.57 -39.24 3.72
CA GLU A 116 9.49 -38.25 3.88
C GLU A 116 9.16 -37.96 5.35
N THR A 117 9.18 -38.98 6.19
CA THR A 117 9.00 -38.79 7.65
C THR A 117 10.17 -38.03 8.27
N SER A 118 11.41 -38.31 7.84
CA SER A 118 12.60 -37.55 8.25
C SER A 118 12.56 -36.09 7.80
N SER A 119 12.19 -35.81 6.54
CA SER A 119 12.11 -34.44 6.02
C SER A 119 10.98 -33.63 6.66
N ARG A 120 9.83 -34.26 6.96
CA ARG A 120 8.72 -33.63 7.70
C ARG A 120 9.09 -33.30 9.14
N GLN A 121 9.79 -34.22 9.84
CA GLN A 121 10.32 -33.95 11.19
C GLN A 121 11.34 -32.80 11.18
N GLN A 122 12.21 -32.74 10.15
CA GLN A 122 13.14 -31.63 9.99
C GLN A 122 12.39 -30.29 9.81
N GLN A 123 11.45 -30.21 8.87
CA GLN A 123 10.63 -29.00 8.64
C GLN A 123 9.87 -28.55 9.89
N GLU A 124 9.38 -29.49 10.69
CA GLU A 124 8.69 -29.20 11.95
C GLU A 124 9.63 -28.68 13.03
N SER A 125 10.86 -29.21 13.11
CA SER A 125 11.91 -28.69 13.99
C SER A 125 12.37 -27.28 13.59
N GLU A 126 12.54 -27.02 12.28
CA GLU A 126 12.89 -25.72 11.72
C GLU A 126 11.79 -24.69 11.98
N PHE A 127 10.52 -25.06 11.78
CA PHE A 127 9.37 -24.22 12.10
C PHE A 127 9.29 -23.91 13.61
N SER A 128 9.50 -24.89 14.47
CA SER A 128 9.49 -24.70 15.93
C SER A 128 10.61 -23.75 16.38
N SER A 129 11.82 -23.90 15.83
CA SER A 129 12.95 -22.99 16.05
C SER A 129 12.65 -21.57 15.56
N LEU A 130 12.10 -21.44 14.35
CA LEU A 130 11.68 -20.15 13.79
C LEU A 130 10.63 -19.48 14.68
N LYS A 131 9.59 -20.21 15.09
CA LYS A 131 8.53 -19.69 15.97
C LYS A 131 9.09 -19.21 17.31
N ALA A 132 9.95 -20.00 17.96
CA ALA A 132 10.62 -19.57 19.20
C ALA A 132 11.48 -18.31 19.01
N SER A 133 12.13 -18.13 17.86
CA SER A 133 12.89 -16.90 17.55
C SER A 133 11.98 -15.67 17.39
N TRP A 134 10.77 -15.85 16.85
CA TRP A 134 9.77 -14.79 16.71
C TRP A 134 9.08 -14.48 18.05
N GLU A 135 8.80 -15.47 18.89
CA GLU A 135 8.30 -15.28 20.26
C GLU A 135 9.30 -14.50 21.14
N ALA A 136 10.61 -14.68 20.90
CA ALA A 136 11.68 -13.94 21.59
C ALA A 136 12.01 -12.57 20.98
N THR A 137 11.47 -12.26 19.79
CA THR A 137 11.72 -11.00 19.09
C THR A 137 11.01 -9.83 19.79
N LYS A 138 11.54 -8.61 19.63
CA LYS A 138 10.97 -7.39 20.21
C LYS A 138 10.90 -6.28 19.19
N PHE A 139 9.89 -5.42 19.31
CA PHE A 139 9.72 -4.26 18.45
C PHE A 139 9.76 -2.97 19.27
N ARG A 140 10.53 -2.00 18.79
CA ARG A 140 10.45 -0.60 19.21
C ARG A 140 9.43 0.11 18.34
N LEU A 141 8.47 0.79 18.96
CA LEU A 141 7.51 1.64 18.25
C LEU A 141 7.96 3.11 18.30
N ARG A 142 7.69 3.82 17.21
CA ARG A 142 7.84 5.28 17.09
C ARG A 142 6.64 5.84 16.32
N THR A 143 5.83 6.65 16.99
CA THR A 143 4.75 7.41 16.35
C THR A 143 5.34 8.60 15.60
N LEU A 144 4.84 8.85 14.40
CA LEU A 144 5.21 9.94 13.50
C LEU A 144 4.07 10.97 13.48
N GLU A 145 4.08 11.87 14.45
CA GLU A 145 3.04 12.89 14.62
C GLU A 145 3.18 14.03 13.60
N GLY A 146 2.06 14.43 12.96
CA GLY A 146 2.02 15.65 12.14
C GLY A 146 0.98 15.70 11.01
N HIS A 147 0.36 14.57 10.65
CA HIS A 147 -0.89 14.59 9.86
C HIS A 147 -2.06 15.08 10.72
N SER A 148 -3.02 15.77 10.11
CA SER A 148 -4.21 16.30 10.81
C SER A 148 -5.50 15.49 10.56
N ASP A 149 -5.42 14.46 9.72
CA ASP A 149 -6.52 13.54 9.42
C ASP A 149 -5.94 12.15 9.06
N ILE A 150 -6.81 11.17 8.87
CA ILE A 150 -6.53 9.73 8.65
C ILE A 150 -5.47 9.52 7.55
N ILE A 151 -4.45 8.75 7.87
CA ILE A 151 -3.46 8.23 6.92
C ILE A 151 -4.10 7.07 6.15
N THR A 152 -4.24 7.25 4.83
CA THR A 152 -4.93 6.33 3.92
C THR A 152 -3.97 5.38 3.22
N CYS A 153 -2.73 5.81 3.00
CA CYS A 153 -1.71 5.05 2.29
C CYS A 153 -0.31 5.39 2.80
N VAL A 154 0.59 4.40 2.71
CA VAL A 154 1.97 4.53 3.19
C VAL A 154 2.92 3.68 2.35
N VAL A 155 4.12 4.19 2.08
CA VAL A 155 5.19 3.51 1.34
C VAL A 155 6.52 3.77 2.03
N ALA A 156 7.34 2.73 2.19
CA ALA A 156 8.73 2.86 2.63
C ALA A 156 9.70 2.95 1.43
N VAL A 157 10.68 3.86 1.51
CA VAL A 157 11.79 3.98 0.56
C VAL A 157 13.09 4.19 1.34
N ASP A 158 13.99 3.20 1.30
CA ASP A 158 15.27 3.21 2.02
C ASP A 158 15.10 3.43 3.55
N ASN A 159 15.46 4.60 4.08
CA ASN A 159 15.25 5.00 5.48
C ASN A 159 14.14 6.05 5.66
N LEU A 160 13.34 6.27 4.61
CA LEU A 160 12.22 7.20 4.58
C LEU A 160 10.89 6.44 4.59
N VAL A 161 9.94 6.97 5.34
CA VAL A 161 8.51 6.62 5.23
C VAL A 161 7.82 7.78 4.52
N ILE A 162 6.92 7.47 3.60
CA ILE A 162 6.09 8.44 2.90
C ILE A 162 4.63 8.07 3.15
N SER A 163 3.84 9.01 3.67
CA SER A 163 2.44 8.81 4.04
C SER A 163 1.53 9.80 3.32
N GLY A 164 0.38 9.33 2.88
CA GLY A 164 -0.69 10.15 2.29
C GLY A 164 -1.90 10.16 3.22
N SER A 165 -2.52 11.32 3.38
CA SER A 165 -3.65 11.51 4.29
C SER A 165 -4.85 12.18 3.62
N ARG A 166 -6.01 12.02 4.27
CA ARG A 166 -7.22 12.81 3.99
C ARG A 166 -7.02 14.31 4.20
N ASP A 167 -5.98 14.74 4.93
CA ASP A 167 -5.59 16.14 5.08
C ASP A 167 -5.03 16.81 3.81
N THR A 168 -5.08 16.12 2.67
CA THR A 168 -4.62 16.55 1.32
C THR A 168 -3.09 16.65 1.18
N THR A 169 -2.33 16.24 2.19
CA THR A 169 -0.86 16.27 2.16
C THR A 169 -0.26 14.87 1.99
N VAL A 170 0.92 14.83 1.35
CA VAL A 170 1.84 13.70 1.46
C VAL A 170 3.02 14.15 2.33
N LYS A 171 3.36 13.40 3.38
CA LYS A 171 4.49 13.72 4.26
C LYS A 171 5.62 12.71 4.11
N VAL A 172 6.86 13.19 4.23
CA VAL A 172 8.08 12.40 4.17
C VAL A 172 8.75 12.43 5.53
N TRP A 173 9.04 11.27 6.08
CA TRP A 173 9.54 11.08 7.44
C TRP A 173 10.88 10.36 7.41
N HIS A 174 11.84 10.82 8.21
CA HIS A 174 13.10 10.12 8.39
C HIS A 174 13.00 9.17 9.59
N VAL A 175 13.01 7.86 9.31
CA VAL A 175 12.74 6.82 10.32
C VAL A 175 13.73 6.83 11.50
N PRO A 176 15.06 6.96 11.30
CA PRO A 176 16.01 6.97 12.41
C PRO A 176 15.79 8.12 13.42
N THR A 177 15.36 9.30 12.95
CA THR A 177 15.14 10.48 13.82
C THR A 177 13.68 10.68 14.23
N ALA A 178 12.73 9.95 13.61
CA ALA A 178 11.29 10.13 13.75
C ALA A 178 10.82 11.58 13.49
N THR A 179 11.44 12.25 12.52
CA THR A 179 11.12 13.65 12.17
C THR A 179 10.52 13.77 10.76
N GLU A 180 9.51 14.63 10.61
CA GLU A 180 9.06 15.12 9.31
C GLU A 180 10.23 15.84 8.61
N GLN A 181 10.54 15.43 7.39
CA GLN A 181 11.54 16.04 6.51
C GLN A 181 10.91 16.98 5.50
N ARG A 182 9.75 16.59 4.94
CA ARG A 182 9.02 17.35 3.91
C ARG A 182 7.51 17.21 4.08
N ASN A 183 6.81 18.29 3.82
CA ASN A 183 5.38 18.31 3.51
C ASN A 183 5.21 18.57 2.01
N LEU A 184 4.71 17.58 1.28
CA LEU A 184 4.45 17.62 -0.15
C LEU A 184 2.99 18.08 -0.36
N GLY A 185 2.73 19.34 -0.03
CA GLY A 185 1.42 19.96 -0.22
C GLY A 185 1.13 20.25 -1.70
N GLY A 186 -0.12 20.07 -2.11
CA GLY A 186 -0.56 20.46 -3.46
C GLY A 186 -1.79 19.75 -4.00
N HIS A 187 -2.18 18.60 -3.43
CA HIS A 187 -3.49 18.03 -3.74
C HIS A 187 -4.62 18.90 -3.15
N THR A 188 -5.78 18.88 -3.78
CA THR A 188 -7.00 19.57 -3.30
C THR A 188 -8.07 18.61 -2.77
N GLY A 189 -7.81 17.31 -2.89
CA GLY A 189 -8.61 16.22 -2.31
C GLY A 189 -7.73 15.33 -1.44
N GLY A 190 -8.37 14.49 -0.60
CA GLY A 190 -7.64 13.55 0.24
C GLY A 190 -6.78 12.61 -0.60
N VAL A 191 -5.53 12.40 -0.19
CA VAL A 191 -4.64 11.42 -0.82
C VAL A 191 -5.18 10.03 -0.50
N THR A 192 -5.14 9.13 -1.47
CA THR A 192 -5.76 7.79 -1.40
C THR A 192 -4.75 6.69 -1.69
N ALA A 193 -3.80 6.94 -2.59
CA ALA A 193 -2.81 5.95 -2.99
C ALA A 193 -1.41 6.57 -3.16
N LEU A 194 -0.38 5.78 -2.84
CA LEU A 194 1.02 6.13 -3.00
C LEU A 194 1.77 5.00 -3.70
N CYS A 195 2.74 5.35 -4.54
CA CYS A 195 3.65 4.39 -5.14
C CYS A 195 5.07 4.97 -5.31
N ALA A 196 6.09 4.16 -5.06
CA ALA A 196 7.49 4.51 -5.33
C ALA A 196 7.97 3.75 -6.59
N PRO A 197 8.34 4.43 -7.69
CA PRO A 197 8.94 3.78 -8.85
C PRO A 197 10.29 3.14 -8.51
N PRO A 198 10.65 1.99 -9.08
CA PRO A 198 11.92 1.33 -8.80
C PRO A 198 13.15 2.23 -9.07
N PRO A 199 14.30 2.01 -8.42
CA PRO A 199 15.49 2.87 -8.54
C PRO A 199 16.04 3.03 -9.97
N GLU A 200 15.75 2.11 -10.89
CA GLU A 200 16.06 2.29 -12.31
C GLU A 200 15.14 3.32 -12.97
N TYR A 201 13.84 3.26 -12.74
CA TYR A 201 12.91 4.25 -13.26
C TYR A 201 13.07 5.61 -12.60
N CYS A 202 13.44 5.67 -11.31
CA CYS A 202 13.89 6.92 -10.70
C CYS A 202 15.08 7.54 -11.47
N ARG A 203 16.09 6.76 -11.86
CA ARG A 203 17.22 7.26 -12.69
C ARG A 203 16.78 7.68 -14.08
N LYS A 204 15.90 6.93 -14.74
CA LYS A 204 15.33 7.28 -16.06
C LYS A 204 14.52 8.59 -15.99
N MET A 205 13.70 8.76 -14.95
CA MET A 205 12.93 9.99 -14.69
C MET A 205 13.84 11.17 -14.34
N ALA A 206 14.88 10.97 -13.54
CA ALA A 206 15.85 12.01 -13.22
C ALA A 206 16.53 12.54 -14.49
N ARG A 207 17.01 11.65 -15.37
CA ARG A 207 17.58 12.03 -16.68
C ARG A 207 16.59 12.75 -17.59
N PHE A 208 15.33 12.33 -17.60
CA PHE A 208 14.27 12.98 -18.40
C PHE A 208 13.87 14.37 -17.88
N LEU A 209 14.19 14.68 -16.62
CA LEU A 209 13.86 15.95 -15.96
C LEU A 209 15.11 16.82 -15.69
N ASP A 210 16.27 16.45 -16.22
CA ASP A 210 17.57 17.10 -15.99
C ASP A 210 17.95 17.23 -14.49
N LEU A 211 17.64 16.18 -13.71
CA LEU A 211 17.91 16.06 -12.27
C LEU A 211 19.04 15.06 -11.97
N SER A 212 19.54 15.11 -10.72
CA SER A 212 20.56 14.19 -10.20
C SER A 212 20.10 12.72 -10.26
N GLU A 213 20.95 11.82 -10.74
CA GLU A 213 20.65 10.37 -10.76
C GLU A 213 20.44 9.74 -9.37
N LYS A 214 20.81 10.45 -8.30
CA LYS A 214 20.54 10.03 -6.92
C LYS A 214 19.09 10.31 -6.49
N GLU A 215 18.32 11.06 -7.27
CA GLU A 215 16.94 11.38 -6.93
C GLU A 215 16.07 10.14 -6.77
N ARG A 216 15.02 10.33 -5.97
CA ARG A 216 13.92 9.39 -5.80
C ARG A 216 12.64 10.12 -6.10
N PHE A 217 11.68 9.39 -6.65
CA PHE A 217 10.37 9.92 -6.98
C PHE A 217 9.30 9.20 -6.17
N ILE A 218 8.24 9.92 -5.87
CA ILE A 218 6.99 9.36 -5.34
C ILE A 218 5.86 9.77 -6.26
N LEU A 219 4.96 8.83 -6.51
CA LEU A 219 3.69 9.06 -7.18
C LEU A 219 2.58 9.06 -6.11
N SER A 220 1.70 10.05 -6.14
CA SER A 220 0.52 10.10 -5.28
C SER A 220 -0.74 10.27 -6.10
N GLY A 221 -1.76 9.45 -5.81
CA GLY A 221 -3.11 9.58 -6.33
C GLY A 221 -4.03 10.10 -5.24
N ALA A 222 -5.00 10.94 -5.61
CA ALA A 222 -5.94 11.54 -4.68
C ALA A 222 -7.35 11.69 -5.28
N GLY A 223 -8.29 12.07 -4.41
CA GLY A 223 -9.67 12.40 -4.77
C GLY A 223 -9.86 13.66 -5.62
N ASP A 224 -8.80 14.40 -5.95
CA ASP A 224 -8.82 15.55 -6.88
C ASP A 224 -8.61 15.15 -8.36
N CYS A 225 -8.80 13.87 -8.67
CA CYS A 225 -8.60 13.30 -10.01
C CYS A 225 -7.19 13.55 -10.56
N CYS A 226 -6.18 13.71 -9.70
CA CYS A 226 -4.79 13.90 -10.10
C CYS A 226 -3.87 12.78 -9.61
N VAL A 227 -2.92 12.38 -10.46
CA VAL A 227 -1.67 11.74 -10.03
C VAL A 227 -0.56 12.78 -10.06
N ARG A 228 0.10 13.01 -8.93
CA ARG A 228 1.25 13.91 -8.82
C ARG A 228 2.55 13.13 -8.72
N ILE A 229 3.60 13.68 -9.32
CA ILE A 229 4.97 13.14 -9.31
C ILE A 229 5.85 14.11 -8.53
N TRP A 230 6.47 13.63 -7.46
CA TRP A 230 7.26 14.43 -6.54
C TRP A 230 8.72 14.02 -6.56
N VAL A 231 9.63 15.00 -6.53
CA VAL A 231 11.05 14.78 -6.26
C VAL A 231 11.25 14.72 -4.75
N LEU A 232 11.78 13.60 -4.25
CA LEU A 232 11.81 13.31 -2.82
C LEU A 232 12.81 14.21 -2.05
N SER A 233 13.92 14.64 -2.68
CA SER A 233 14.91 15.49 -2.03
C SER A 233 14.42 16.93 -1.81
N SER A 234 13.82 17.54 -2.84
CA SER A 234 13.34 18.92 -2.84
C SER A 234 11.93 19.06 -2.30
N GLY A 235 11.12 18.02 -2.43
CA GLY A 235 9.68 18.02 -2.14
C GLY A 235 8.82 18.69 -3.23
N GLN A 236 9.39 18.97 -4.41
CA GLN A 236 8.66 19.65 -5.48
C GLN A 236 7.83 18.68 -6.33
N CYS A 237 6.59 19.09 -6.65
CA CYS A 237 5.76 18.45 -7.66
C CYS A 237 6.28 18.80 -9.05
N VAL A 238 6.91 17.84 -9.75
CA VAL A 238 7.50 18.04 -11.08
C VAL A 238 6.50 17.82 -12.23
N LYS A 239 5.50 16.96 -12.02
CA LYS A 239 4.44 16.66 -13.00
C LYS A 239 3.12 16.36 -12.28
N SER A 240 2.01 16.64 -12.96
CA SER A 240 0.66 16.28 -12.53
C SER A 240 -0.09 15.73 -13.74
N ILE A 241 -0.76 14.60 -13.58
CA ILE A 241 -1.57 13.91 -14.59
C ILE A 241 -3.02 14.02 -14.13
N TYR A 242 -3.92 14.51 -14.99
CA TYR A 242 -5.35 14.54 -14.69
C TYR A 242 -6.03 13.26 -15.22
N THR A 243 -6.59 12.46 -14.32
CA THR A 243 -7.14 11.13 -14.62
C THR A 243 -8.63 11.13 -15.00
N PHE A 244 -9.28 12.30 -14.90
CA PHE A 244 -10.73 12.53 -15.08
C PHE A 244 -11.65 11.87 -14.04
N ASN A 245 -11.21 10.80 -13.35
CA ASN A 245 -11.89 10.18 -12.21
C ASN A 245 -10.99 10.24 -10.97
N ALA A 246 -11.60 10.17 -9.77
CA ALA A 246 -10.85 10.16 -8.52
C ALA A 246 -9.95 8.93 -8.47
N VAL A 247 -8.67 9.11 -8.14
CA VAL A 247 -7.73 7.98 -8.02
C VAL A 247 -7.99 7.32 -6.67
N THR A 248 -8.15 6.00 -6.65
CA THR A 248 -8.36 5.21 -5.43
C THR A 248 -7.25 4.18 -5.20
N ALA A 249 -6.62 3.70 -6.27
CA ALA A 249 -5.47 2.80 -6.22
C ALA A 249 -4.40 3.24 -7.23
N LEU A 250 -3.12 2.95 -6.94
CA LEU A 250 -1.99 3.37 -7.76
C LEU A 250 -0.85 2.35 -7.65
N CYS A 251 -0.32 1.89 -8.80
CA CYS A 251 0.93 1.13 -8.83
C CYS A 251 1.83 1.55 -10.00
N PHE A 252 3.12 1.23 -9.91
CA PHE A 252 4.10 1.45 -10.97
C PHE A 252 4.64 0.11 -11.46
N ILE A 253 4.52 -0.11 -12.76
CA ILE A 253 5.00 -1.31 -13.43
C ILE A 253 6.34 -0.96 -14.07
N PRO A 254 7.44 -1.66 -13.75
CA PRO A 254 8.73 -1.45 -14.42
C PRO A 254 8.87 -2.22 -15.75
N GLU A 255 8.04 -3.24 -15.97
CA GLU A 255 8.12 -4.10 -17.15
C GLU A 255 7.77 -3.38 -18.46
N GLY A 256 8.34 -3.87 -19.56
CA GLY A 256 8.17 -3.28 -20.89
C GLY A 256 8.73 -1.84 -20.95
N HIS A 257 7.87 -0.89 -21.31
CA HIS A 257 8.22 0.54 -21.36
C HIS A 257 8.12 1.25 -20.01
N GLY A 258 7.57 0.57 -18.99
CA GLY A 258 7.19 1.15 -17.72
C GLY A 258 5.86 1.89 -17.79
N TYR A 259 4.98 1.71 -16.81
CA TYR A 259 3.66 2.34 -16.78
C TYR A 259 3.22 2.74 -15.37
N ILE A 260 2.50 3.85 -15.27
CA ILE A 260 1.76 4.23 -14.06
C ILE A 260 0.33 3.70 -14.25
N ILE A 261 -0.13 2.82 -13.36
CA ILE A 261 -1.49 2.29 -13.40
C ILE A 261 -2.33 2.93 -12.30
N THR A 262 -3.48 3.47 -12.68
CA THR A 262 -4.44 4.12 -11.77
C THR A 262 -5.76 3.37 -11.77
N GLY A 263 -6.26 3.07 -10.57
CA GLY A 263 -7.62 2.59 -10.33
C GLY A 263 -8.50 3.75 -9.86
N SER A 264 -9.77 3.75 -10.25
CA SER A 264 -10.73 4.79 -9.87
C SER A 264 -11.88 4.29 -9.01
N ASP A 265 -12.59 5.23 -8.39
CA ASP A 265 -13.86 5.06 -7.68
C ASP A 265 -15.02 4.51 -8.55
N ALA A 266 -14.93 4.65 -9.87
CA ALA A 266 -15.88 4.13 -10.86
C ALA A 266 -15.42 2.84 -11.59
N GLY A 267 -14.61 1.99 -10.93
CA GLY A 267 -14.21 0.67 -11.46
C GLY A 267 -13.29 0.67 -12.68
N LYS A 268 -12.81 1.84 -13.09
CA LYS A 268 -11.91 2.03 -14.22
C LYS A 268 -10.46 1.76 -13.83
N VAL A 269 -9.75 1.02 -14.67
CA VAL A 269 -8.28 0.86 -14.63
C VAL A 269 -7.70 1.56 -15.86
N GLN A 270 -6.71 2.42 -15.64
CA GLN A 270 -6.06 3.21 -16.69
C GLN A 270 -4.54 3.03 -16.63
N ALA A 271 -3.92 2.89 -17.79
CA ALA A 271 -2.46 2.82 -17.95
C ALA A 271 -1.95 4.13 -18.57
N TRP A 272 -0.91 4.71 -17.97
CA TRP A 272 -0.30 5.96 -18.38
C TRP A 272 1.19 5.77 -18.64
N SER A 273 1.70 6.37 -19.73
CA SER A 273 3.15 6.40 -19.98
C SER A 273 3.82 7.35 -18.99
N TRP A 274 4.85 6.89 -18.28
CA TRP A 274 5.65 7.78 -17.41
C TRP A 274 6.53 8.75 -18.21
N GLN A 275 6.65 8.59 -19.54
CA GLN A 275 7.42 9.49 -20.40
C GLN A 275 6.55 10.63 -20.94
N SER A 276 5.50 10.29 -21.70
CA SER A 276 4.62 11.31 -22.30
C SER A 276 3.55 11.83 -21.34
N MET A 277 3.30 11.15 -20.22
CA MET A 277 2.20 11.43 -19.28
C MET A 277 0.80 11.26 -19.90
N GLU A 278 0.71 10.64 -21.07
CA GLU A 278 -0.54 10.38 -21.78
C GLU A 278 -1.18 9.04 -21.36
N ASN A 279 -2.50 8.95 -21.52
CA ASN A 279 -3.24 7.72 -21.30
C ASN A 279 -2.99 6.74 -22.47
N CYS A 280 -2.32 5.63 -22.20
CA CYS A 280 -2.08 4.57 -23.19
C CYS A 280 -3.27 3.62 -23.32
N GLN A 281 -4.08 3.50 -22.26
CA GLN A 281 -5.25 2.63 -22.20
C GLN A 281 -6.19 3.02 -21.04
N SER A 282 -7.47 2.74 -21.25
CA SER A 282 -8.57 3.05 -20.32
C SER A 282 -9.60 1.92 -20.42
N VAL A 283 -9.75 1.10 -19.37
CA VAL A 283 -10.64 -0.07 -19.34
C VAL A 283 -11.59 0.03 -18.15
N ASN A 284 -12.89 -0.19 -18.36
CA ASN A 284 -13.81 -0.46 -17.27
C ASN A 284 -13.57 -1.91 -16.83
N ALA A 285 -12.95 -2.06 -15.65
CA ALA A 285 -12.44 -3.33 -15.16
C ALA A 285 -13.44 -4.01 -14.22
N HIS A 286 -14.06 -3.21 -13.36
CA HIS A 286 -14.92 -3.61 -12.26
C HIS A 286 -16.20 -2.77 -12.26
N GLU A 287 -17.19 -3.17 -11.46
CA GLU A 287 -18.47 -2.46 -11.35
C GLU A 287 -18.41 -1.39 -10.24
N GLU A 288 -17.69 -1.68 -9.14
CA GLU A 288 -17.40 -0.71 -8.09
C GLU A 288 -15.93 -0.21 -8.08
N ALA A 289 -15.60 0.64 -7.11
CA ALA A 289 -14.30 1.28 -6.93
C ALA A 289 -13.12 0.28 -6.90
N VAL A 290 -12.08 0.56 -7.67
CA VAL A 290 -10.81 -0.19 -7.63
C VAL A 290 -10.08 0.17 -6.33
N THR A 291 -10.13 -0.71 -5.34
CA THR A 291 -9.59 -0.47 -3.99
C THR A 291 -8.14 -0.91 -3.84
N ALA A 292 -7.66 -1.85 -4.67
CA ALA A 292 -6.26 -2.26 -4.67
C ALA A 292 -5.70 -2.43 -6.10
N LEU A 293 -4.43 -2.02 -6.25
CA LEU A 293 -3.59 -2.31 -7.40
C LEU A 293 -2.22 -2.79 -6.91
N GLN A 294 -1.79 -3.96 -7.38
CA GLN A 294 -0.48 -4.53 -7.10
C GLN A 294 0.15 -5.07 -8.38
N SER A 295 1.48 -5.10 -8.44
CA SER A 295 2.25 -5.60 -9.59
C SER A 295 3.29 -6.62 -9.16
N GLN A 296 3.41 -7.72 -9.90
CA GLN A 296 4.39 -8.78 -9.65
C GLN A 296 5.02 -9.22 -10.97
N GLY A 297 6.19 -8.68 -11.29
CA GLY A 297 6.81 -8.85 -12.61
C GLY A 297 5.87 -8.33 -13.71
N PRO A 298 5.58 -9.12 -14.76
CA PRO A 298 4.69 -8.71 -15.85
C PRO A 298 3.20 -8.75 -15.49
N LEU A 299 2.84 -9.18 -14.28
CA LEU A 299 1.44 -9.30 -13.86
C LEU A 299 0.98 -8.10 -13.03
N VAL A 300 -0.28 -7.71 -13.26
CA VAL A 300 -1.00 -6.69 -12.49
C VAL A 300 -2.24 -7.34 -11.89
N PHE A 301 -2.57 -6.97 -10.66
CA PHE A 301 -3.73 -7.44 -9.94
C PHE A 301 -4.56 -6.22 -9.54
N SER A 302 -5.81 -6.14 -10.00
CA SER A 302 -6.76 -5.10 -9.62
C SER A 302 -7.91 -5.70 -8.83
N GLY A 303 -8.14 -5.17 -7.63
CA GLY A 303 -9.21 -5.58 -6.73
C GLY A 303 -10.25 -4.47 -6.57
N SER A 304 -11.51 -4.86 -6.47
CA SER A 304 -12.64 -3.93 -6.35
C SER A 304 -13.36 -4.04 -5.01
N ALA A 305 -14.03 -2.95 -4.62
CA ALA A 305 -14.99 -2.89 -3.53
C ALA A 305 -16.14 -3.93 -3.66
N ASP A 306 -16.49 -4.32 -4.88
CA ASP A 306 -17.45 -5.40 -5.16
C ASP A 306 -16.94 -6.81 -4.81
N GLY A 307 -15.65 -6.95 -4.45
CA GLY A 307 -15.01 -8.22 -4.11
C GLY A 307 -14.40 -8.98 -5.29
N SER A 308 -14.51 -8.47 -6.52
CA SER A 308 -13.89 -9.08 -7.71
C SER A 308 -12.41 -8.76 -7.86
N LEU A 309 -11.70 -9.66 -8.53
CA LEU A 309 -10.29 -9.57 -8.88
C LEU A 309 -10.10 -9.73 -10.40
N CYS A 310 -9.38 -8.81 -11.03
CA CYS A 310 -8.84 -9.01 -12.39
C CYS A 310 -7.33 -9.21 -12.34
N VAL A 311 -6.83 -10.16 -13.14
CA VAL A 311 -5.40 -10.36 -13.39
C VAL A 311 -5.08 -9.92 -14.82
N TRP A 312 -4.01 -9.14 -14.97
CA TRP A 312 -3.59 -8.57 -16.24
C TRP A 312 -2.13 -8.92 -16.52
N GLU A 313 -1.80 -9.10 -17.79
CA GLU A 313 -0.42 -9.18 -18.28
C GLU A 313 -0.03 -7.88 -18.96
N VAL A 314 1.22 -7.46 -18.74
CA VAL A 314 1.83 -6.28 -19.34
C VAL A 314 2.41 -6.66 -20.69
N HIS A 315 1.66 -6.37 -21.75
CA HIS A 315 2.09 -6.63 -23.11
C HIS A 315 3.16 -5.60 -23.55
N PRO A 316 4.16 -5.97 -24.37
CA PRO A 316 5.18 -5.02 -24.88
C PRO A 316 4.64 -3.87 -25.74
N SER A 317 3.34 -3.89 -26.10
CA SER A 317 2.73 -2.84 -26.92
C SER A 317 2.57 -1.54 -26.13
N HIS A 318 3.01 -0.42 -26.73
CA HIS A 318 2.80 0.92 -26.18
C HIS A 318 1.33 1.41 -26.32
N ARG A 319 0.52 0.75 -27.15
CA ARG A 319 -0.95 0.94 -27.20
C ARG A 319 -1.62 -0.30 -26.60
N ASN A 320 -2.49 -0.10 -25.61
CA ASN A 320 -3.09 -1.18 -24.82
C ASN A 320 -2.05 -2.10 -24.12
N PRO A 321 -1.25 -1.58 -23.18
CA PRO A 321 -0.25 -2.38 -22.47
C PRO A 321 -0.84 -3.41 -21.49
N LEU A 322 -2.11 -3.31 -21.09
CA LEU A 322 -2.77 -4.26 -20.19
C LEU A 322 -3.71 -5.20 -20.95
N GLN A 323 -3.37 -6.49 -20.96
CA GLN A 323 -4.24 -7.57 -21.43
C GLN A 323 -4.84 -8.30 -20.22
N ARG A 324 -6.16 -8.41 -20.12
CA ARG A 324 -6.81 -9.17 -19.04
C ARG A 324 -6.58 -10.67 -19.29
N LEU A 325 -5.96 -11.37 -18.34
CA LEU A 325 -5.77 -12.82 -18.38
C LEU A 325 -6.96 -13.55 -17.75
N GLN A 326 -7.39 -13.10 -16.57
CA GLN A 326 -8.45 -13.71 -15.78
C GLN A 326 -9.28 -12.66 -15.05
N GLN A 327 -10.53 -13.02 -14.76
CA GLN A 327 -11.43 -12.26 -13.89
C GLN A 327 -12.18 -13.22 -12.98
N TRP A 328 -12.14 -12.96 -11.68
CA TRP A 328 -12.79 -13.73 -10.64
C TRP A 328 -13.83 -12.85 -9.95
N GLY A 329 -15.10 -13.23 -10.05
CA GLY A 329 -16.20 -12.51 -9.41
C GLY A 329 -16.30 -12.76 -7.90
N PRO A 330 -17.10 -11.97 -7.17
CA PRO A 330 -17.25 -12.10 -5.71
C PRO A 330 -17.70 -13.48 -5.22
N SER A 331 -18.43 -14.23 -6.07
CA SER A 331 -18.85 -15.60 -5.82
C SER A 331 -17.69 -16.60 -5.76
N VAL A 332 -16.61 -16.36 -6.52
CA VAL A 332 -15.40 -17.20 -6.48
C VAL A 332 -14.44 -16.68 -5.42
N THR A 333 -14.22 -15.38 -5.31
CA THR A 333 -13.25 -14.83 -4.35
C THR A 333 -13.67 -14.96 -2.88
N GLY A 334 -14.97 -15.21 -2.60
CA GLY A 334 -15.55 -15.18 -1.26
C GLY A 334 -15.52 -13.78 -0.60
N CYS A 335 -15.12 -12.75 -1.36
CA CYS A 335 -14.88 -11.40 -0.88
C CYS A 335 -16.06 -10.43 -1.14
N GLY A 336 -17.14 -10.90 -1.77
CA GLY A 336 -18.37 -10.13 -1.91
C GLY A 336 -19.01 -9.76 -0.56
N GLY A 337 -19.72 -8.64 -0.54
CA GLY A 337 -20.47 -8.15 0.61
C GLY A 337 -21.88 -8.72 0.69
N THR A 338 -22.19 -9.41 1.79
CA THR A 338 -23.53 -9.93 2.12
C THR A 338 -24.02 -9.37 3.45
N GLN A 339 -24.21 -8.04 3.52
CA GLN A 339 -25.08 -7.40 4.50
C GLN A 339 -25.77 -6.18 3.87
N ALA A 340 -26.82 -6.45 3.08
CA ALA A 340 -27.81 -5.44 2.70
C ALA A 340 -28.80 -5.19 3.84
N GLY A 341 -28.29 -4.89 5.04
CA GLY A 341 -29.09 -4.43 6.18
C GLY A 341 -29.65 -3.04 5.89
N ARG A 342 -30.91 -2.79 6.30
CA ARG A 342 -31.63 -1.54 6.03
C ARG A 342 -30.81 -0.30 6.40
N GLY A 343 -30.43 0.51 5.40
CA GLY A 343 -30.02 1.90 5.62
C GLY A 343 -28.51 2.23 5.61
N GLY A 344 -27.65 1.46 4.93
CA GLY A 344 -26.24 1.85 4.76
C GLY A 344 -25.51 1.12 3.63
N SER A 345 -25.14 1.84 2.56
CA SER A 345 -24.26 1.30 1.50
C SER A 345 -22.81 1.28 1.98
N HIS A 346 -22.47 0.26 2.77
CA HIS A 346 -21.09 -0.07 3.12
C HIS A 346 -20.40 -0.72 1.91
N ARG A 347 -19.94 0.10 0.96
CA ARG A 347 -19.08 -0.38 -0.14
C ARG A 347 -17.84 -1.08 0.43
N GLY A 348 -17.54 -2.26 -0.07
CA GLY A 348 -16.45 -3.09 0.43
C GLY A 348 -15.07 -2.46 0.24
N HIS A 349 -14.08 -2.98 0.97
CA HIS A 349 -12.68 -2.66 0.75
C HIS A 349 -11.89 -3.95 0.57
N LEU A 350 -11.13 -4.07 -0.52
CA LEU A 350 -10.35 -5.25 -0.86
C LEU A 350 -8.87 -4.90 -0.94
N ALA A 351 -8.09 -5.30 0.06
CA ALA A 351 -6.63 -5.24 0.01
C ALA A 351 -6.05 -6.54 -0.57
N LEU A 352 -5.06 -6.40 -1.45
CA LEU A 352 -4.44 -7.50 -2.18
C LEU A 352 -2.95 -7.61 -1.87
N SER A 353 -2.46 -8.84 -1.80
CA SER A 353 -1.03 -9.15 -1.78
C SER A 353 -0.75 -10.39 -2.65
N PRO A 354 -0.34 -10.24 -3.92
CA PRO A 354 -0.02 -11.35 -4.81
C PRO A 354 1.35 -11.99 -4.47
N ARG A 355 1.46 -13.31 -4.67
CA ARG A 355 2.72 -14.07 -4.59
C ARG A 355 2.68 -15.30 -5.51
N GLY A 356 3.40 -15.23 -6.62
CA GLY A 356 3.45 -16.31 -7.62
C GLY A 356 2.07 -16.54 -8.20
N ASP A 357 1.53 -17.72 -7.95
CA ASP A 357 0.20 -18.14 -8.42
C ASP A 357 -0.92 -17.91 -7.39
N ARG A 358 -0.58 -17.42 -6.19
CA ARG A 358 -1.54 -17.12 -5.11
C ARG A 358 -1.77 -15.63 -4.98
N VAL A 359 -3.00 -15.23 -4.67
CA VAL A 359 -3.38 -13.87 -4.28
C VAL A 359 -4.03 -13.92 -2.91
N PHE A 360 -3.39 -13.27 -1.94
CA PHE A 360 -3.93 -13.10 -0.60
C PHE A 360 -4.85 -11.88 -0.58
N MET A 361 -6.07 -12.04 -0.08
CA MET A 361 -7.15 -11.06 -0.18
C MET A 361 -7.74 -10.79 1.22
N ALA A 362 -7.73 -9.54 1.63
CA ALA A 362 -8.34 -9.04 2.85
C ALA A 362 -9.55 -8.17 2.50
N SER A 363 -10.74 -8.57 2.95
CA SER A 363 -12.04 -8.02 2.51
C SER A 363 -12.88 -7.45 3.67
N GLY A 364 -12.23 -7.04 4.76
CA GLY A 364 -12.91 -6.60 5.98
C GLY A 364 -13.46 -7.73 6.86
N LYS A 365 -13.32 -9.00 6.43
CA LYS A 365 -13.74 -10.20 7.17
C LYS A 365 -12.64 -10.69 8.15
N ALA A 366 -13.01 -11.57 9.08
CA ALA A 366 -12.09 -12.17 10.06
C ALA A 366 -11.01 -13.08 9.45
N SER A 367 -11.25 -13.61 8.25
CA SER A 367 -10.33 -14.50 7.53
C SER A 367 -9.81 -13.86 6.24
N VAL A 368 -8.55 -14.14 5.92
CA VAL A 368 -7.94 -13.86 4.62
C VAL A 368 -8.38 -14.95 3.64
N ARG A 369 -8.82 -14.57 2.44
CA ARG A 369 -9.04 -15.52 1.33
C ARG A 369 -7.76 -15.66 0.52
N VAL A 370 -7.39 -16.88 0.15
CA VAL A 370 -6.20 -17.18 -0.65
C VAL A 370 -6.64 -17.87 -1.93
N LEU A 371 -6.65 -17.11 -3.02
CA LEU A 371 -7.05 -17.55 -4.36
C LEU A 371 -5.82 -17.99 -5.15
N ASN A 372 -5.83 -19.17 -5.74
CA ASN A 372 -4.95 -19.50 -6.85
C ASN A 372 -5.55 -18.89 -8.13
N TRP A 373 -4.92 -17.83 -8.65
CA TRP A 373 -5.51 -17.05 -9.74
C TRP A 373 -5.51 -17.78 -11.09
N ARG A 374 -4.75 -18.87 -11.24
CA ARG A 374 -4.71 -19.70 -12.45
C ARG A 374 -5.81 -20.76 -12.48
N THR A 375 -6.10 -21.38 -11.33
CA THR A 375 -7.06 -22.49 -11.22
C THR A 375 -8.43 -22.03 -10.73
N GLY A 376 -8.54 -20.86 -10.11
CA GLY A 376 -9.76 -20.38 -9.46
C GLY A 376 -9.99 -20.98 -8.06
N THR A 377 -9.11 -21.87 -7.58
CA THR A 377 -9.30 -22.53 -6.28
C THR A 377 -9.05 -21.55 -5.13
N VAL A 378 -9.97 -21.53 -4.16
CA VAL A 378 -9.93 -20.65 -2.99
C VAL A 378 -9.76 -21.47 -1.73
N SER A 379 -9.04 -20.87 -0.77
CA SER A 379 -8.79 -21.43 0.55
C SER A 379 -8.91 -20.33 1.61
N ARG A 380 -9.35 -20.70 2.81
CA ARG A 380 -9.53 -19.80 3.95
C ARG A 380 -8.27 -19.84 4.80
N LEU A 381 -7.72 -18.66 5.14
CA LEU A 381 -6.70 -18.49 6.17
C LEU A 381 -7.32 -17.71 7.32
N THR A 382 -7.57 -18.38 8.44
CA THR A 382 -8.10 -17.77 9.66
C THR A 382 -7.08 -16.78 10.23
N ASN A 383 -7.40 -15.49 10.15
CA ASN A 383 -6.53 -14.42 10.62
C ASN A 383 -6.94 -13.94 12.02
N HIS A 384 -8.24 -13.91 12.31
CA HIS A 384 -8.78 -13.52 13.62
C HIS A 384 -9.54 -14.67 14.27
N SER A 385 -9.41 -14.85 15.59
CA SER A 385 -10.18 -15.87 16.36
C SER A 385 -11.60 -15.41 16.76
N SER A 386 -12.07 -14.29 16.23
CA SER A 386 -13.30 -13.60 16.67
C SER A 386 -14.18 -13.38 15.46
N THR A 387 -15.48 -13.64 15.59
CA THR A 387 -16.47 -13.37 14.53
C THR A 387 -16.64 -11.87 14.27
N ALA A 388 -16.38 -11.03 15.26
CA ALA A 388 -16.30 -9.57 15.16
C ALA A 388 -14.93 -9.05 14.67
N GLY A 389 -14.01 -9.95 14.29
CA GLY A 389 -12.67 -9.62 13.80
C GLY A 389 -12.66 -9.12 12.37
N VAL A 390 -11.87 -8.10 12.09
CA VAL A 390 -11.75 -7.45 10.78
C VAL A 390 -10.28 -7.48 10.31
N THR A 391 -10.09 -7.90 9.06
CA THR A 391 -8.81 -7.82 8.33
C THR A 391 -8.91 -6.76 7.23
N ASP A 392 -8.31 -5.58 7.45
CA ASP A 392 -8.31 -4.47 6.47
C ASP A 392 -7.10 -4.50 5.53
N CYS A 393 -5.94 -4.94 6.04
CA CYS A 393 -4.65 -4.88 5.36
C CYS A 393 -3.98 -6.24 5.33
N ILE A 394 -3.27 -6.49 4.22
CA ILE A 394 -2.39 -7.64 4.07
C ILE A 394 -1.15 -7.25 3.28
N ASN A 395 0.04 -7.64 3.76
CA ASN A 395 1.30 -7.38 3.09
C ASN A 395 2.30 -8.50 3.38
N GLN A 396 3.42 -8.52 2.66
CA GLN A 396 4.40 -9.59 2.69
C GLN A 396 5.83 -9.06 2.77
N ILE A 397 6.69 -9.87 3.37
CA ILE A 397 8.15 -9.76 3.31
C ILE A 397 8.74 -11.13 2.95
N PRO A 398 10.03 -11.22 2.59
CA PRO A 398 10.68 -12.51 2.37
C PRO A 398 10.43 -13.46 3.55
N GLY A 399 9.75 -14.58 3.28
CA GLY A 399 9.41 -15.60 4.26
C GLY A 399 8.13 -15.38 5.11
N LEU A 400 7.49 -14.20 5.10
CA LEU A 400 6.32 -13.91 5.94
C LEU A 400 5.15 -13.20 5.24
N LEU A 401 3.95 -13.56 5.66
CA LEU A 401 2.69 -12.86 5.43
C LEU A 401 2.30 -12.14 6.73
N ILE A 402 1.81 -10.92 6.63
CA ILE A 402 1.36 -10.12 7.76
C ILE A 402 -0.06 -9.61 7.47
N GLY A 403 -1.03 -10.00 8.30
CA GLY A 403 -2.39 -9.49 8.28
C GLY A 403 -2.60 -8.48 9.40
N SER A 404 -3.34 -7.40 9.14
CA SER A 404 -3.91 -6.58 10.23
C SER A 404 -5.12 -7.26 10.82
N CYS A 405 -5.31 -7.07 12.12
CA CYS A 405 -6.46 -7.52 12.87
C CYS A 405 -7.01 -6.34 13.68
N PHE A 406 -8.31 -6.16 13.64
CA PHE A 406 -9.03 -5.24 14.50
C PHE A 406 -10.31 -5.93 14.98
N ASP A 407 -10.49 -6.07 16.29
CA ASP A 407 -11.73 -6.63 16.85
C ASP A 407 -12.73 -5.50 17.09
N LEU A 408 -13.87 -5.54 16.40
CA LEU A 408 -14.90 -4.49 16.52
C LEU A 408 -15.57 -4.46 17.90
N ALA A 409 -15.55 -5.56 18.65
CA ALA A 409 -16.18 -5.65 19.96
C ALA A 409 -15.26 -5.17 21.10
N THR A 410 -13.94 -5.37 20.98
CA THR A 410 -12.96 -4.93 22.00
C THR A 410 -12.24 -3.63 21.65
N GLY A 411 -12.15 -3.28 20.36
CA GLY A 411 -11.34 -2.17 19.86
C GLY A 411 -9.83 -2.46 19.86
N GLU A 412 -9.39 -3.70 20.13
CA GLU A 412 -7.98 -4.07 20.11
C GLU A 412 -7.48 -4.26 18.66
N SER A 413 -6.28 -3.73 18.35
CA SER A 413 -5.59 -4.02 17.09
C SER A 413 -4.34 -4.87 17.30
N THR A 414 -4.17 -5.86 16.42
CA THR A 414 -3.01 -6.75 16.40
C THR A 414 -2.47 -6.94 14.97
N LEU A 415 -1.22 -7.39 14.85
CA LEU A 415 -0.63 -7.84 13.59
C LEU A 415 -0.31 -9.33 13.71
N ASN A 416 -0.88 -10.16 12.84
CA ASN A 416 -0.65 -11.61 12.86
C ASN A 416 0.32 -12.02 11.76
N LEU A 417 1.35 -12.76 12.16
CA LEU A 417 2.46 -13.19 11.30
C LEU A 417 2.31 -14.66 10.94
N PHE A 418 2.38 -14.97 9.65
CA PHE A 418 2.33 -16.33 9.12
C PHE A 418 3.56 -16.60 8.25
N THR A 419 4.08 -17.83 8.31
CA THR A 419 5.16 -18.29 7.41
C THR A 419 4.70 -18.33 5.96
N LEU A 420 5.60 -18.10 5.00
CA LEU A 420 5.35 -18.35 3.58
C LEU A 420 6.35 -19.39 3.04
N PRO A 421 5.91 -20.33 2.18
CA PRO A 421 4.61 -20.38 1.50
C PRO A 421 3.48 -21.07 2.30
N HIS A 422 3.79 -21.77 3.40
CA HIS A 422 2.88 -22.69 4.07
C HIS A 422 1.75 -22.04 4.90
N CYS A 423 1.78 -20.72 5.11
CA CYS A 423 0.79 -19.94 5.85
C CYS A 423 0.54 -20.41 7.31
N ARG A 424 1.52 -21.10 7.93
CA ARG A 424 1.44 -21.48 9.35
C ARG A 424 1.66 -20.26 10.25
N TYR A 425 0.76 -20.04 11.20
CA TYR A 425 0.84 -18.97 12.19
C TYR A 425 2.09 -19.04 13.07
N LEU A 426 2.76 -17.90 13.25
CA LEU A 426 3.92 -17.75 14.13
C LEU A 426 3.54 -17.07 15.45
N VAL A 427 3.16 -15.79 15.38
CA VAL A 427 2.97 -14.91 16.54
C VAL A 427 1.98 -13.78 16.24
N SER A 428 1.39 -13.22 17.29
CA SER A 428 0.60 -11.98 17.26
C SER A 428 1.40 -10.85 17.91
N LEU A 429 1.48 -9.71 17.24
CA LEU A 429 2.10 -8.50 17.78
C LEU A 429 1.00 -7.58 18.27
N ILE A 430 1.05 -7.21 19.55
CA ILE A 430 -0.01 -6.44 20.21
C ILE A 430 0.56 -5.15 20.76
N SER A 431 -0.09 -4.04 20.42
CA SER A 431 0.17 -2.74 21.01
C SER A 431 -1.15 -2.25 21.64
N PRO A 432 -1.26 -2.15 22.97
CA PRO A 432 -2.53 -1.85 23.66
C PRO A 432 -3.20 -0.53 23.29
N GLU A 433 -2.46 0.39 22.65
CA GLU A 433 -2.93 1.71 22.24
C GLU A 433 -2.92 1.89 20.71
N ALA A 434 -2.63 0.84 19.93
CA ALA A 434 -2.59 0.95 18.47
C ALA A 434 -4.01 1.10 17.87
N PRO A 435 -4.26 2.12 17.04
CA PRO A 435 -5.52 2.26 16.33
C PRO A 435 -5.67 1.22 15.21
N ARG A 436 -6.91 1.05 14.72
CA ARG A 436 -7.23 0.26 13.52
C ARG A 436 -6.28 0.59 12.35
N ILE A 437 -5.65 -0.44 11.81
CA ILE A 437 -4.61 -0.34 10.78
C ILE A 437 -5.25 -0.39 9.40
N LEU A 438 -5.27 0.76 8.70
CA LEU A 438 -5.93 0.97 7.41
C LEU A 438 -4.95 0.98 6.22
N CYS A 439 -3.66 1.17 6.47
CA CYS A 439 -2.62 0.96 5.48
C CYS A 439 -1.33 0.44 6.12
N PHE A 440 -0.52 -0.27 5.34
CA PHE A 440 0.64 -0.98 5.88
C PHE A 440 1.74 -1.17 4.83
N SER A 441 2.99 -0.83 5.18
CA SER A 441 4.16 -0.99 4.30
C SER A 441 5.34 -1.58 5.07
N THR A 442 6.04 -2.52 4.45
CA THR A 442 7.08 -3.36 5.06
C THR A 442 8.40 -3.25 4.30
N TRP A 443 9.53 -3.31 5.02
CA TRP A 443 10.85 -3.38 4.41
C TRP A 443 11.87 -4.04 5.35
N CYS A 444 13.00 -4.49 4.79
CA CYS A 444 14.14 -4.96 5.58
C CYS A 444 15.23 -3.89 5.60
N THR A 445 15.96 -3.80 6.71
CA THR A 445 17.18 -3.00 6.79
C THR A 445 18.34 -3.70 6.05
N SER A 446 19.43 -2.96 5.83
CA SER A 446 20.68 -3.53 5.29
C SER A 446 21.35 -4.55 6.23
N SER A 447 20.95 -4.61 7.51
CA SER A 447 21.37 -5.64 8.46
C SER A 447 20.47 -6.89 8.46
N GLY A 448 19.36 -6.86 7.71
CA GLY A 448 18.37 -7.94 7.65
C GLY A 448 17.23 -7.82 8.68
N ASP A 449 17.32 -6.87 9.62
CA ASP A 449 16.26 -6.62 10.60
C ASP A 449 14.98 -6.11 9.91
N HIS A 450 13.82 -6.57 10.40
CA HIS A 450 12.53 -6.19 9.85
C HIS A 450 12.07 -4.82 10.37
N ARG A 451 11.53 -4.01 9.45
CA ARG A 451 10.81 -2.78 9.76
C ARG A 451 9.49 -2.75 9.01
N TRP A 452 8.49 -2.13 9.61
CA TRP A 452 7.26 -1.79 8.92
C TRP A 452 6.60 -0.56 9.53
N VAL A 453 5.65 -0.02 8.80
CA VAL A 453 4.87 1.14 9.21
C VAL A 453 3.39 0.84 9.02
N THR A 454 2.64 1.08 10.09
CA THR A 454 1.18 1.01 10.14
C THR A 454 0.62 2.42 10.07
N GLY A 455 -0.34 2.67 9.19
CA GLY A 455 -1.10 3.90 9.09
C GLY A 455 -2.59 3.68 9.32
N GLY A 456 -3.27 4.73 9.77
CA GLY A 456 -4.69 4.76 10.06
C GLY A 456 -5.00 6.09 10.74
N ARG A 457 -5.50 6.06 11.98
CA ARG A 457 -5.59 7.27 12.81
C ARG A 457 -4.21 7.84 13.17
N GLU A 458 -3.21 6.98 13.32
CA GLU A 458 -1.83 7.33 13.64
C GLU A 458 -0.88 6.67 12.65
N LEU A 459 0.34 7.19 12.55
CA LEU A 459 1.41 6.65 11.73
C LEU A 459 2.51 6.10 12.64
N THR A 460 2.64 4.78 12.73
CA THR A 460 3.53 4.13 13.72
C THR A 460 4.55 3.25 13.01
N VAL A 461 5.83 3.53 13.23
CA VAL A 461 6.94 2.71 12.73
C VAL A 461 7.34 1.70 13.78
N TRP A 462 7.45 0.44 13.35
CA TRP A 462 7.87 -0.71 14.13
C TRP A 462 9.26 -1.10 13.66
N GLU A 463 10.22 -1.16 14.58
CA GLU A 463 11.60 -1.56 14.31
C GLU A 463 11.95 -2.77 15.14
N GLN A 464 12.32 -3.87 14.48
CA GLN A 464 12.83 -5.06 15.15
C GLN A 464 14.10 -4.70 15.93
N LEU A 465 14.13 -5.05 17.21
CA LEU A 465 15.28 -4.83 18.07
C LEU A 465 16.26 -6.01 17.98
N PRO A 466 17.57 -5.76 17.86
CA PRO A 466 18.58 -6.79 18.01
C PRO A 466 18.44 -7.49 19.38
N SER A 467 18.61 -8.82 19.37
CA SER A 467 18.29 -9.75 20.48
C SER A 467 19.02 -9.51 21.82
N LYS A 468 19.92 -8.52 21.89
CA LYS A 468 20.76 -8.21 23.08
C LYS A 468 20.39 -6.92 23.80
N THR A 469 19.42 -6.14 23.33
CA THR A 469 19.04 -4.84 23.93
C THR A 469 17.76 -4.92 24.75
N LYS A 470 17.87 -4.77 26.08
CA LYS A 470 16.73 -4.49 26.98
C LYS A 470 16.63 -2.98 27.23
N GLN A 471 15.58 -2.34 26.72
CA GLN A 471 15.15 -1.01 27.14
C GLN A 471 13.65 -1.02 27.43
N LYS A 472 13.13 0.06 28.04
CA LYS A 472 11.74 0.13 28.50
C LYS A 472 10.89 0.81 27.43
N GLY A 473 9.86 0.13 26.93
CA GLY A 473 9.02 0.59 25.80
C GLY A 473 8.84 -0.43 24.67
N ASP A 474 9.20 -1.70 24.88
CA ASP A 474 9.05 -2.77 23.89
C ASP A 474 7.57 -3.18 23.71
N VAL A 475 7.15 -3.46 22.47
CA VAL A 475 5.88 -4.16 22.22
C VAL A 475 5.95 -5.60 22.70
N ALA A 476 4.86 -6.06 23.31
CA ALA A 476 4.68 -7.45 23.71
C ALA A 476 4.31 -8.30 22.50
N VAL A 477 5.18 -9.25 22.16
CA VAL A 477 4.79 -10.40 21.35
C VAL A 477 3.89 -11.28 22.22
N LYS A 478 2.66 -11.54 21.78
CA LYS A 478 1.73 -12.44 22.45
C LYS A 478 1.46 -13.63 21.54
N ARG A 479 1.43 -14.82 22.12
CA ARG A 479 0.95 -16.01 21.44
C ARG A 479 -0.56 -16.10 21.60
N ASP A 480 -1.31 -16.00 20.51
CA ASP A 480 -2.69 -16.48 20.49
C ASP A 480 -2.67 -17.97 20.17
N ILE A 481 -2.94 -18.78 21.20
CA ILE A 481 -2.93 -20.25 21.11
C ILE A 481 -4.06 -20.74 20.19
N ARG A 482 -5.13 -19.94 19.98
CA ARG A 482 -6.26 -20.31 19.10
C ARG A 482 -5.85 -20.36 17.63
N LEU A 483 -4.81 -19.62 17.24
CA LEU A 483 -4.26 -19.62 15.90
C LEU A 483 -3.16 -20.69 15.72
N ASP A 484 -2.73 -21.38 16.78
CA ASP A 484 -1.74 -22.48 16.63
C ASP A 484 -2.29 -23.66 15.80
N SER A 485 -3.61 -23.83 15.78
CA SER A 485 -4.31 -24.82 14.94
C SER A 485 -4.82 -24.25 13.61
N SER A 486 -4.60 -22.97 13.30
CA SER A 486 -5.05 -22.40 12.02
C SER A 486 -4.23 -22.97 10.87
N LEU A 487 -4.84 -23.86 10.09
CA LEU A 487 -4.33 -24.32 8.81
C LEU A 487 -5.07 -23.60 7.68
N MET A 488 -4.58 -23.72 6.46
CA MET A 488 -5.36 -23.31 5.28
C MET A 488 -6.43 -24.35 5.04
N GLU A 489 -7.69 -23.97 5.19
CA GLU A 489 -8.86 -24.82 4.94
C GLU A 489 -9.25 -24.69 3.45
N SER A 490 -9.58 -25.81 2.80
CA SER A 490 -10.19 -25.78 1.47
C SER A 490 -11.68 -25.50 1.61
N GLU A 491 -12.30 -24.83 0.63
CA GLU A 491 -13.75 -24.59 0.69
C GLU A 491 -14.57 -25.87 0.41
N GLU A 492 -13.93 -26.96 -0.03
CA GLU A 492 -14.56 -28.29 -0.16
C GLU A 492 -14.72 -29.01 1.20
N ASP A 493 -13.97 -28.60 2.24
CA ASP A 493 -14.04 -29.16 3.61
C ASP A 493 -15.00 -28.40 4.54
N SER A 494 -15.66 -27.34 4.04
CA SER A 494 -16.47 -26.39 4.83
C SER A 494 -17.96 -26.71 4.80
N ASP A 495 -18.36 -27.85 5.39
CA ASP A 495 -19.77 -28.18 5.60
C ASP A 495 -20.47 -27.16 6.52
N GLY A 496 -21.22 -26.23 5.91
CA GLY A 496 -22.32 -25.47 6.52
C GLY A 496 -22.00 -24.62 7.76
N GLU A 497 -21.58 -23.36 7.56
CA GLU A 497 -22.01 -22.30 8.47
C GLU A 497 -23.54 -22.16 8.31
N VAL A 498 -24.30 -22.84 9.16
CA VAL A 498 -25.76 -22.73 9.24
C VAL A 498 -26.09 -21.40 9.93
N ASP A 499 -26.61 -20.43 9.17
CA ASP A 499 -27.19 -19.20 9.71
C ASP A 499 -28.42 -19.55 10.58
N GLY A 500 -28.18 -19.68 11.88
CA GLY A 500 -29.16 -20.08 12.89
C GLY A 500 -30.04 -18.92 13.37
N ASP A 501 -30.76 -18.26 12.45
CA ASP A 501 -31.82 -17.31 12.82
C ASP A 501 -33.18 -18.02 12.87
N SER A 502 -33.53 -18.51 14.06
CA SER A 502 -34.90 -18.88 14.42
C SER A 502 -35.39 -17.96 15.54
N ASP A 503 -35.99 -16.83 15.18
CA ASP A 503 -36.85 -16.07 16.09
C ASP A 503 -38.11 -15.61 15.34
N ASP A 504 -39.21 -16.27 15.67
CA ASP A 504 -40.56 -16.02 15.17
C ASP A 504 -41.22 -14.92 16.01
N TYR A 505 -41.22 -13.68 15.50
CA TYR A 505 -42.04 -12.60 16.04
C TYR A 505 -42.74 -11.82 14.93
N SER A 506 -44.03 -12.10 14.78
CA SER A 506 -44.98 -11.29 14.03
C SER A 506 -45.20 -9.93 14.68
N GLU A 507 -45.12 -8.84 13.91
CA GLU A 507 -45.94 -7.66 14.16
C GLU A 507 -46.17 -6.84 12.88
N GLU A 508 -47.25 -6.04 12.88
CA GLU A 508 -47.98 -5.67 11.66
C GLU A 508 -47.52 -4.38 10.96
N ASP A 509 -47.95 -4.30 9.70
CA ASP A 509 -47.89 -3.22 8.73
C ASP A 509 -48.03 -1.77 9.26
N SER A 510 -47.15 -0.87 8.81
CA SER A 510 -47.55 0.50 8.43
C SER A 510 -46.44 1.29 7.72
N THR A 511 -46.84 1.95 6.62
CA THR A 511 -46.11 3.03 5.92
C THR A 511 -47.13 4.16 5.63
N PRO A 512 -46.77 5.33 5.05
CA PRO A 512 -45.46 5.97 4.82
C PRO A 512 -45.41 7.44 5.34
N GLN A 513 -44.30 8.18 5.13
CA GLN A 513 -44.32 9.54 4.51
C GLN A 513 -42.93 10.15 4.22
N ASP A 514 -42.89 11.01 3.20
CA ASP A 514 -41.70 11.62 2.57
C ASP A 514 -41.12 12.85 3.30
N ALA A 515 -39.83 13.17 3.03
CA ALA A 515 -39.29 14.49 2.64
C ALA A 515 -37.72 14.47 2.65
N PRO A 516 -36.99 15.46 2.08
CA PRO A 516 -36.53 15.40 0.69
C PRO A 516 -34.99 15.42 0.53
N ASP A 517 -34.53 15.04 -0.66
CA ASP A 517 -33.10 15.00 -1.00
C ASP A 517 -32.38 16.35 -0.89
N THR A 518 -31.14 16.31 -0.41
CA THR A 518 -30.17 17.40 -0.57
C THR A 518 -28.88 16.85 -1.17
N GLU A 519 -28.55 17.31 -2.38
CA GLU A 519 -27.36 16.87 -3.13
C GLU A 519 -26.06 17.23 -2.39
N GLY A 520 -25.37 16.21 -1.87
CA GLY A 520 -24.04 16.31 -1.30
C GLY A 520 -23.05 15.50 -2.13
N VAL A 521 -22.05 16.17 -2.72
CA VAL A 521 -21.00 15.57 -3.57
C VAL A 521 -20.40 14.31 -2.91
N ALA A 522 -20.39 13.20 -3.66
CA ALA A 522 -20.04 11.85 -3.19
C ALA A 522 -18.53 11.67 -2.89
N ASN A 523 -18.04 12.33 -1.83
CA ASN A 523 -16.68 12.15 -1.32
C ASN A 523 -16.50 10.78 -0.64
N SER A 524 -15.81 9.84 -1.33
CA SER A 524 -15.26 8.56 -0.80
C SER A 524 -15.86 8.04 0.51
N SER A 525 -17.10 7.53 0.43
CA SER A 525 -17.91 7.17 1.60
C SER A 525 -17.37 6.01 2.43
N TRP A 526 -16.66 5.05 1.84
CA TRP A 526 -16.21 3.82 2.51
C TRP A 526 -15.37 4.09 3.78
N LEU A 527 -14.49 5.09 3.75
CA LEU A 527 -13.68 5.48 4.91
C LEU A 527 -14.47 6.23 6.02
N ARG A 528 -15.69 6.71 5.77
CA ARG A 528 -16.60 7.14 6.86
C ARG A 528 -17.15 5.93 7.61
N CYS A 529 -17.47 4.86 6.88
CA CYS A 529 -18.03 3.63 7.43
C CYS A 529 -17.04 2.77 8.24
N ILE A 530 -15.74 3.05 8.16
CA ILE A 530 -14.68 2.32 8.89
C ILE A 530 -14.40 2.92 10.28
N LEU A 531 -14.92 4.12 10.55
CA LEU A 531 -14.62 4.96 11.71
C LEU A 531 -15.87 5.45 12.47
N GLN A 532 -17.05 4.99 12.06
CA GLN A 532 -18.27 4.97 12.86
C GLN A 532 -18.50 3.54 13.35
#